data_AF-A0A967SI49-F1
#
_entry.id   AF-A0A967SI49-F1
#
_cell.length_a   1.000
_cell.length_b   1.000
_cell.length_c   1.000
_cell.angle_alpha   90.00
_cell.angle_beta   90.00
_cell.angle_gamma   90.00
#
_symmetry.space_group_name_H-M   'P 1'
#
loop_
_entity.id
_entity.type
_entity.pdbx_description
1 polymer ?
#
loop_
_entity_poly.entity_id
_entity_poly.type
_entity_poly.pdbx_seq_one_letter_code
_entity_poly.pdbx_strand_id
1 'polypeptide(L)'
;AVPDLDGQCALWLRLRAGLGVGAKADVLAYLLGTGDAWASVSDIARATGYSTVAVRTATAEMVLARFIREAGDRPVRYSAPSDSWADLLELGGDPPVAPRWHAWSEIFAFLAGVG
;
A
#
# COMPACT_ATOMS: atom_id res chain seq x y z
N ALA A 1 -0.95 21.10 2.75
CA ALA A 1 0.30 20.85 2.01
C ALA A 1 -0.07 20.32 0.63
N VAL A 2 0.63 20.73 -0.42
CA VAL A 2 0.45 20.13 -1.77
C VAL A 2 0.94 18.68 -1.69
N PRO A 3 0.17 17.68 -2.17
CA PRO A 3 0.58 16.28 -2.13
C PRO A 3 1.82 16.05 -3.00
N ASP A 4 2.80 15.29 -2.49
CA ASP A 4 3.96 14.82 -3.27
C ASP A 4 3.53 13.61 -4.10
N LEU A 5 3.23 13.85 -5.37
CA LEU A 5 2.76 12.83 -6.30
C LEU A 5 3.92 12.07 -6.96
N ASP A 6 5.08 12.70 -7.13
CA ASP A 6 6.20 12.11 -7.88
C ASP A 6 6.79 10.93 -7.11
N GLY A 7 7.04 11.11 -5.81
CA GLY A 7 7.55 10.05 -4.95
C GLY A 7 6.60 8.85 -4.87
N GLN A 8 5.30 9.10 -4.74
CA GLN A 8 4.28 8.06 -4.66
C GLN A 8 4.11 7.31 -5.98
N CYS A 9 4.06 8.03 -7.11
CA CYS A 9 3.97 7.42 -8.43
C CYS A 9 5.19 6.53 -8.70
N ALA A 10 6.39 7.00 -8.34
CA ALA A 10 7.61 6.21 -8.49
C ALA A 10 7.60 4.93 -7.63
N LEU A 11 7.18 5.03 -6.36
CA LEU A 11 7.01 3.86 -5.48
C LEU A 11 6.03 2.85 -6.08
N TRP A 12 4.87 3.34 -6.54
CA TRP A 12 3.83 2.49 -7.08
C TRP A 12 4.27 1.76 -8.36
N LEU A 13 4.99 2.45 -9.25
CA LEU A 13 5.55 1.87 -10.48
C LEU A 13 6.65 0.84 -10.18
N ARG A 14 7.56 1.11 -9.23
CA ARG A 14 8.58 0.14 -8.81
C ARG A 14 7.96 -1.14 -8.28
N LEU A 15 6.94 -1.03 -7.42
CA LEU A 15 6.23 -2.18 -6.88
C LEU A 15 5.51 -2.99 -7.97
N ARG A 16 4.88 -2.32 -8.94
CA ARG A 16 4.25 -3.00 -10.07
C ARG A 16 5.25 -3.65 -11.02
N ALA A 17 6.46 -3.10 -11.16
CA ALA A 17 7.52 -3.73 -11.92
C ALA A 17 8.00 -5.04 -11.27
N GLY A 18 8.08 -5.09 -9.93
CA GLY A 18 8.54 -6.28 -9.20
C GLY A 18 7.45 -7.33 -8.91
N LEU A 19 6.22 -6.91 -8.63
CA LEU A 19 5.12 -7.79 -8.20
C LEU A 19 4.02 -7.96 -9.26
N GLY A 20 4.15 -7.30 -10.40
CA GLY A 20 3.11 -7.19 -11.42
C GLY A 20 2.02 -6.18 -11.06
N VAL A 21 1.13 -5.92 -12.02
CA VAL A 21 -0.04 -5.05 -11.81
C VAL A 21 -1.15 -5.85 -11.12
N GLY A 22 -1.47 -5.51 -9.87
CA GLY A 22 -2.56 -6.15 -9.14
C GLY A 22 -2.57 -5.84 -7.65
N ALA A 23 -3.47 -6.53 -6.93
CA ALA A 23 -3.74 -6.25 -5.52
C ALA A 23 -2.50 -6.30 -4.61
N LYS A 24 -1.55 -7.21 -4.82
CA LYS A 24 -0.36 -7.31 -3.96
C LYS A 24 0.52 -6.06 -4.00
N ALA A 25 0.79 -5.54 -5.20
CA ALA A 25 1.59 -4.34 -5.37
C ALA A 25 0.92 -3.13 -4.71
N ASP A 26 -0.39 -2.98 -4.93
CA ASP A 26 -1.16 -1.84 -4.45
C ASP A 26 -1.41 -1.92 -2.93
N VAL A 27 -1.61 -3.13 -2.38
CA VAL A 27 -1.67 -3.40 -0.92
C VAL A 27 -0.35 -3.04 -0.25
N LEU A 28 0.79 -3.46 -0.83
CA LEU A 28 2.10 -3.15 -0.27
C LEU A 28 2.40 -1.65 -0.31
N ALA A 29 2.09 -0.99 -1.43
CA ALA A 29 2.22 0.46 -1.58
C ALA A 29 1.41 1.21 -0.52
N TYR A 30 0.16 0.79 -0.31
CA TYR A 30 -0.69 1.35 0.74
C TYR A 30 -0.08 1.17 2.14
N LEU A 31 0.30 -0.05 2.51
CA LEU A 31 0.83 -0.33 3.85
C LEU A 31 2.14 0.42 4.12
N LEU A 32 3.07 0.45 3.17
CA LEU A 32 4.30 1.25 3.28
C LEU A 32 3.99 2.74 3.44
N GLY A 33 3.05 3.26 2.63
CA GLY A 33 2.62 4.65 2.69
C GLY A 33 1.84 5.03 3.96
N THR A 34 1.51 4.08 4.83
CA THR A 34 0.94 4.34 6.16
C THR A 34 1.98 4.44 7.28
N GLY A 35 3.27 4.24 6.98
CA GLY A 35 4.36 4.39 7.95
C GLY A 35 4.28 3.37 9.08
N ASP A 36 4.30 2.08 8.74
CA ASP A 36 4.19 0.92 9.64
C ASP A 36 2.87 0.82 10.44
N ALA A 37 1.89 1.70 10.21
CA ALA A 37 0.59 1.62 10.84
C ALA A 37 -0.15 0.33 10.47
N TRP A 38 -0.93 -0.19 11.42
CA TRP A 38 -1.73 -1.38 11.22
C TRP A 38 -3.05 -1.07 10.51
N ALA A 39 -3.36 -1.78 9.43
CA ALA A 39 -4.58 -1.62 8.65
C ALA A 39 -5.39 -2.92 8.55
N SER A 40 -6.71 -2.83 8.64
CA SER A 40 -7.60 -3.97 8.39
C SER A 40 -7.81 -4.20 6.89
N VAL A 41 -8.33 -5.39 6.52
CA VAL A 41 -8.78 -5.67 5.14
C VAL A 41 -9.72 -4.60 4.61
N SER A 42 -10.65 -4.11 5.44
CA SER A 42 -11.62 -3.08 5.04
C SER A 42 -10.94 -1.74 4.75
N ASP A 43 -9.93 -1.36 5.53
CA ASP A 43 -9.18 -0.13 5.29
C ASP A 43 -8.43 -0.20 3.97
N ILE A 44 -7.74 -1.31 3.75
CA ILE A 44 -6.94 -1.54 2.54
C ILE A 44 -7.83 -1.58 1.30
N ALA A 45 -8.94 -2.32 1.35
CA ALA A 45 -9.88 -2.42 0.23
C ALA A 45 -10.46 -1.04 -0.15
N ARG A 46 -10.88 -0.26 0.84
CA ARG A 46 -11.38 1.09 0.63
C ARG A 46 -10.32 2.01 0.03
N ALA A 47 -9.08 1.94 0.52
CA ALA A 47 -8.00 2.81 0.07
C ALA A 47 -7.50 2.48 -1.35
N THR A 48 -7.51 1.19 -1.72
CA THR A 48 -6.97 0.69 -2.99
C THR A 48 -8.03 0.47 -4.07
N GLY A 49 -9.32 0.47 -3.70
CA GLY A 49 -10.45 0.24 -4.62
C GLY A 49 -10.69 -1.23 -4.97
N TYR A 50 -9.91 -2.17 -4.42
CA TYR A 50 -10.15 -3.61 -4.61
C TYR A 50 -11.30 -4.13 -3.74
N SER A 51 -11.85 -5.27 -4.13
CA SER A 51 -12.80 -6.01 -3.29
C SER A 51 -12.10 -6.56 -2.03
N THR A 52 -12.86 -6.73 -0.95
CA THR A 52 -12.35 -7.34 0.28
C THR A 52 -11.86 -8.78 0.07
N VAL A 53 -12.44 -9.51 -0.88
CA VAL A 53 -12.01 -10.86 -1.25
C VAL A 53 -10.61 -10.82 -1.87
N ALA A 54 -10.38 -9.93 -2.85
CA ALA A 54 -9.08 -9.78 -3.48
C ALA A 54 -8.00 -9.37 -2.48
N VAL A 55 -8.33 -8.44 -1.57
CA VAL A 55 -7.42 -8.02 -0.50
C VAL A 55 -7.11 -9.16 0.45
N ARG A 56 -8.10 -9.96 0.89
CA ARG A 56 -7.86 -11.12 1.78
C ARG A 56 -6.91 -12.13 1.15
N THR A 57 -7.14 -12.48 -0.12
CA THR A 57 -6.26 -13.40 -0.84
C THR A 57 -4.84 -12.84 -0.93
N ALA A 58 -4.69 -11.57 -1.32
CA ALA A 58 -3.39 -10.92 -1.42
C ALA A 58 -2.66 -10.88 -0.06
N THR A 59 -3.32 -10.46 1.02
CA THR A 59 -2.70 -10.38 2.34
C THR A 59 -2.30 -11.75 2.87
N ALA A 60 -3.12 -12.78 2.67
CA ALA A 60 -2.79 -14.15 3.08
C ALA A 60 -1.52 -14.65 2.38
N GLU A 61 -1.43 -14.48 1.06
CA GLU A 61 -0.25 -14.87 0.28
C GLU A 61 0.99 -14.06 0.66
N MET A 62 0.83 -12.76 0.93
CA MET A 62 1.93 -11.87 1.32
C MET A 62 2.44 -12.15 2.74
N VAL A 63 1.57 -12.55 3.67
CA VAL A 63 1.98 -13.04 5.01
C VAL A 63 2.78 -14.32 4.87
N LEU A 64 2.30 -15.29 4.07
CA LEU A 64 3.03 -16.53 3.81
C LEU A 64 4.42 -16.26 3.19
N ALA A 65 4.50 -15.27 2.29
CA ALA A 65 5.75 -14.82 1.68
C ALA A 65 6.60 -13.90 2.60
N ARG A 66 6.11 -13.57 3.80
CA ARG A 66 6.74 -12.65 4.77
C ARG A 66 6.97 -11.23 4.26
N PHE A 67 6.19 -10.80 3.27
CA PHE A 67 6.23 -9.44 2.74
C PHE A 67 5.59 -8.43 3.69
N ILE A 68 4.61 -8.90 4.47
CA ILE A 68 3.88 -8.11 5.47
C ILE A 68 3.73 -8.92 6.76
N ARG A 69 3.41 -8.22 7.86
CA ARG A 69 3.11 -8.79 9.17
C ARG A 69 1.60 -8.80 9.38
N GLU A 70 1.13 -9.75 10.17
CA GLU A 70 -0.25 -9.79 10.67
C GLU A 70 -0.27 -9.75 12.20
N ALA A 71 -1.34 -9.16 12.78
CA ALA A 71 -1.56 -9.12 14.22
C ALA A 71 -3.04 -9.11 14.60
N GLY A 72 -3.32 -9.64 15.79
CA GLY A 72 -4.62 -9.68 16.44
C GLY A 72 -5.53 -10.82 15.95
N ASP A 73 -6.47 -11.22 16.80
CA ASP A 73 -7.37 -12.32 16.47
C ASP A 73 -8.51 -11.87 15.55
N ARG A 74 -9.26 -10.80 15.89
CA ARG A 74 -10.30 -10.18 15.04
C ARG A 74 -10.57 -8.70 15.40
N PRO A 75 -10.68 -7.78 14.41
CA PRO A 75 -10.29 -7.97 13.02
C PRO A 75 -8.76 -8.07 12.91
N VAL A 76 -8.28 -9.03 12.10
CA VAL A 76 -6.85 -9.16 11.75
C VAL A 76 -6.39 -7.87 11.08
N ARG A 77 -5.22 -7.39 11.46
CA ARG A 77 -4.60 -6.20 10.87
C ARG A 77 -3.24 -6.54 10.29
N TYR A 78 -2.84 -5.76 9.30
CA TYR A 78 -1.62 -5.94 8.54
C TYR A 78 -0.76 -4.68 8.58
N SER A 79 0.56 -4.86 8.53
CA SER A 79 1.55 -3.79 8.43
C SER A 79 2.71 -4.26 7.56
N ALA A 80 3.33 -3.35 6.81
CA ALA A 80 4.53 -3.63 6.02
C ALA A 80 5.73 -2.97 6.70
N PRO A 81 6.80 -3.71 7.03
CA PRO A 81 7.98 -3.14 7.67
C PRO A 81 8.81 -2.34 6.67
N SER A 82 8.81 -1.01 6.80
CA SER A 82 9.49 -0.11 5.85
C SER A 82 10.98 -0.44 5.67
N ASP A 83 11.68 -0.79 6.75
CA ASP A 83 13.11 -1.16 6.71
C ASP A 83 13.40 -2.36 5.81
N SER A 84 12.49 -3.34 5.73
CA SER A 84 12.69 -4.54 4.89
C SER A 84 12.57 -4.26 3.40
N TRP A 85 12.01 -3.10 3.05
CA TRP A 85 11.77 -2.67 1.67
C TRP A 85 12.64 -1.48 1.24
N ALA A 86 13.36 -0.87 2.19
CA ALA A 86 14.10 0.37 1.98
C ALA A 86 15.11 0.29 0.82
N ASP A 87 16.01 -0.69 0.86
CA ASP A 87 17.04 -0.85 -0.17
C ASP A 87 16.45 -1.20 -1.53
N LEU A 88 15.46 -2.11 -1.56
CA LEU A 88 14.86 -2.58 -2.81
C LEU A 88 14.05 -1.47 -3.51
N LEU A 89 13.42 -0.59 -2.74
CA LEU A 89 12.57 0.48 -3.27
C LEU A 89 13.30 1.82 -3.33
N GLU A 90 14.59 1.85 -2.99
CA GLU A 90 15.42 3.06 -2.93
C GLU A 90 14.75 4.14 -2.06
N LEU A 91 14.19 3.74 -0.92
CA LEU A 91 13.54 4.68 0.00
C LEU A 91 14.60 5.57 0.63
N GLY A 92 14.51 6.88 0.40
CA GLY A 92 15.38 7.86 1.03
C GLY A 92 15.03 8.12 2.49
N GLY A 93 15.97 8.72 3.23
CA GLY A 93 15.81 9.13 4.63
C GLY A 93 16.56 8.24 5.64
N ASP A 94 16.71 8.76 6.86
CA ASP A 94 17.16 8.00 8.04
C ASP A 94 16.25 8.36 9.24
N PRO A 95 15.28 7.50 9.61
CA PRO A 95 15.01 6.18 9.04
C PRO A 95 14.40 6.27 7.62
N PRO A 96 14.39 5.18 6.83
CA PRO A 96 13.78 5.13 5.51
C PRO A 96 12.28 5.46 5.59
N VAL A 97 11.82 6.42 4.79
CA VAL A 97 10.40 6.82 4.79
C VAL A 97 9.79 6.57 3.41
N ALA A 98 8.81 5.69 3.35
CA ALA A 98 8.00 5.54 2.15
C ALA A 98 7.12 6.80 1.93
N PRO A 99 6.98 7.27 0.68
CA PRO A 99 6.01 8.30 0.35
C PRO A 99 4.61 7.96 0.89
N ARG A 100 3.99 8.93 1.57
CA ARG A 100 2.70 8.74 2.24
C ARG A 100 1.62 8.31 1.25
N TRP A 101 0.75 7.37 1.59
CA TRP A 101 -0.38 7.05 0.71
C TRP A 101 -1.39 8.21 0.62
N HIS A 102 -1.86 8.50 -0.59
CA HIS A 102 -2.96 9.43 -0.83
C HIS A 102 -4.24 8.73 -1.26
N ALA A 103 -5.38 9.28 -0.86
CA ALA A 103 -6.68 8.81 -1.29
C ALA A 103 -6.90 9.20 -2.76
N TRP A 104 -6.37 8.40 -3.69
CA TRP A 104 -6.42 8.68 -5.13
C TRP A 104 -7.84 8.88 -5.66
N SER A 105 -8.81 8.16 -5.10
CA SER A 105 -10.23 8.37 -5.42
C SER A 105 -10.72 9.78 -5.10
N GLU A 106 -10.22 10.40 -4.03
CA GLU A 106 -10.53 11.78 -3.66
C GLU A 106 -9.80 12.76 -4.58
N ILE A 107 -8.52 12.52 -4.87
CA ILE A 107 -7.71 13.35 -5.79
C ILE A 107 -8.33 13.39 -7.19
N PHE A 108 -8.79 12.24 -7.67
CA PHE A 108 -9.36 12.07 -9.01
C PHE A 108 -10.89 12.09 -9.03
N ALA A 109 -11.55 12.54 -7.95
CA ALA A 109 -13.00 12.61 -7.88
C ALA A 109 -13.61 13.43 -9.04
N PHE A 110 -12.87 14.42 -9.56
CA PHE A 110 -13.29 15.21 -10.71
C PHE A 110 -13.52 14.37 -11.98
N LEU A 111 -12.82 13.24 -12.16
CA LEU A 111 -13.02 12.35 -13.30
C LEU A 111 -14.39 11.67 -13.28
N ALA A 112 -14.97 11.45 -12.09
CA ALA A 112 -16.30 10.88 -11.95
C ALA A 112 -17.42 11.87 -12.30
N GLY A 113 -17.12 13.16 -12.38
CA GLY A 113 -18.04 14.22 -12.82
C GLY A 113 -17.98 14.54 -14.32
N VAL A 114 -17.03 13.93 -15.06
CA VAL A 114 -16.94 14.05 -16.52
C VAL A 114 -17.72 12.90 -17.14
N GLY A 115 -19.04 13.08 -17.26
CA GLY A 115 -19.97 12.18 -17.92
C GLY A 115 -20.93 12.96 -18.80
#